data_AF-A0A971G2Q5-F1
#
_entry.id   AF-A0A971G2Q5-F1
#
_cell.length_a   1.000
_cell.length_b   1.000
_cell.length_c   1.000
_cell.angle_alpha   90.00
_cell.angle_beta   90.00
_cell.angle_gamma   90.00
#
_symmetry.space_group_name_H-M   'P 1'
#
loop_
_entity.id
_entity.type
_entity.pdbx_description
1 polymer ?
#
loop_
_entity_poly.entity_id
_entity_poly.type
_entity_poly.pdbx_seq_one_letter_code
_entity_poly.pdbx_strand_id
1 'polypeptide(L)'
;MFSPGRCLKYAQLLLLVCLVLMLAGCSGNPATAYQRAVDIFATGDYQKAAEAFEKLGDYQQSGLYATYCRGLILYEMGDFAAAEPYFEKAQNFMYGKSRYTYCHAYVLEMAGSFPQAAENYLSLGQYENAPQAAQYCLARAAEDAKDYETALYAYRAAAGYSDAPTRLDNLQTQVYDYATQLKEEQLYERALNFFTKLGDYYDSAAQAKECKEHLRRQLYEAAESLENEGRLQEAYEAFRGLSGYSDAETRAQELAGRLGIPLEEPEE
;
A
#
# COMPACT_ATOMS: atom_id res chain seq x y z
N MET A 1 -68.27 8.71 -57.51
CA MET A 1 -66.82 8.58 -57.84
C MET A 1 -66.00 8.86 -56.59
N PHE A 2 -65.66 7.83 -55.81
CA PHE A 2 -64.67 7.93 -54.72
C PHE A 2 -63.32 7.51 -55.30
N SER A 3 -62.36 8.45 -55.35
CA SER A 3 -61.05 8.19 -55.96
C SER A 3 -60.14 7.42 -54.98
N PRO A 4 -59.66 6.20 -55.32
CA PRO A 4 -58.87 5.34 -54.43
C PRO A 4 -57.49 5.92 -54.06
N GLY A 5 -57.00 6.93 -54.79
CA GLY A 5 -55.73 7.61 -54.49
C GLY A 5 -55.78 8.56 -53.29
N ARG A 6 -56.97 8.91 -52.78
CA ARG A 6 -57.09 9.78 -51.60
C ARG A 6 -56.89 8.99 -50.29
N CYS A 7 -57.43 7.77 -50.18
CA CYS A 7 -57.28 6.92 -48.98
C CYS A 7 -55.82 6.55 -48.68
N LEU A 8 -55.00 6.28 -49.70
CA LEU A 8 -53.59 5.91 -49.51
C LEU A 8 -52.73 7.09 -49.00
N LYS A 9 -53.04 8.32 -49.45
CA LYS A 9 -52.38 9.54 -48.97
C LYS A 9 -52.77 9.88 -47.53
N TYR A 10 -54.02 9.66 -47.14
CA TYR A 10 -54.45 9.82 -45.75
C TYR A 10 -53.83 8.76 -44.83
N ALA A 11 -53.67 7.51 -45.29
CA ALA A 11 -53.00 6.46 -44.52
C ALA A 11 -51.50 6.72 -44.31
N GLN A 12 -50.78 7.20 -45.33
CA GLN A 12 -49.37 7.59 -45.20
C GLN A 12 -49.19 8.85 -44.34
N LEU A 13 -50.10 9.82 -44.43
CA LEU A 13 -50.08 11.02 -43.59
C LEU A 13 -50.40 10.69 -42.13
N LEU A 14 -51.35 9.79 -41.86
CA LEU A 14 -51.65 9.28 -40.52
C LEU A 14 -50.48 8.49 -39.92
N LEU A 15 -49.77 7.69 -40.73
CA LEU A 15 -48.62 6.93 -40.26
C LEU A 15 -47.41 7.84 -39.95
N LEU A 16 -47.19 8.90 -40.74
CA LEU A 16 -46.19 9.95 -40.46
C LEU A 16 -46.58 10.82 -39.26
N VAL A 17 -47.85 11.16 -39.09
CA VAL A 17 -48.35 11.92 -37.93
C VAL A 17 -48.29 11.06 -36.67
N CYS A 18 -48.55 9.75 -36.75
CA CYS A 18 -48.32 8.82 -35.64
C CYS A 18 -46.83 8.63 -35.33
N LEU A 19 -45.94 8.60 -36.35
CA LEU A 19 -44.49 8.55 -36.14
C LEU A 19 -43.95 9.84 -35.49
N VAL A 20 -44.50 11.01 -35.85
CA VAL A 20 -44.16 12.31 -35.26
C VAL A 20 -44.82 12.51 -33.88
N LEU A 21 -46.00 11.93 -33.63
CA LEU A 21 -46.65 11.92 -32.31
C LEU A 21 -46.02 10.91 -31.34
N MET A 22 -45.42 9.83 -31.84
CA MET A 22 -44.57 8.96 -31.03
C MET A 22 -43.23 9.62 -30.68
N LEU A 23 -42.76 10.60 -31.47
CA LEU A 23 -41.63 11.48 -31.13
C LEU A 23 -42.01 12.62 -30.16
N ALA A 24 -43.30 12.84 -29.90
CA ALA A 24 -43.80 13.83 -28.93
C ALA A 24 -44.19 13.22 -27.57
N GLY A 25 -43.92 11.93 -27.36
CA GLY A 25 -44.25 11.18 -26.15
C GLY A 25 -43.19 11.30 -25.05
N CYS A 26 -42.88 12.52 -24.61
CA CYS A 26 -42.35 12.91 -23.28
C CYS A 26 -41.96 14.40 -23.34
N SER A 27 -42.94 15.30 -23.32
CA SER A 27 -42.71 16.76 -23.28
C SER A 27 -42.24 17.24 -21.90
N GLY A 28 -41.18 16.65 -21.35
CA GLY A 28 -40.42 17.22 -20.26
C GLY A 28 -39.28 18.04 -20.84
N ASN A 29 -39.10 19.29 -20.42
CA ASN A 29 -37.94 20.08 -20.81
C ASN A 29 -36.65 19.29 -20.47
N PRO A 30 -35.77 18.98 -21.43
CA PRO A 30 -34.58 18.16 -21.17
C PRO A 30 -33.67 18.79 -20.11
N ALA A 31 -33.66 20.11 -19.98
CA ALA A 31 -32.94 20.80 -18.91
C ALA A 31 -33.52 20.50 -17.51
N THR A 32 -34.85 20.42 -17.36
CA THR A 32 -35.48 20.10 -16.07
C THR A 32 -35.41 18.61 -15.74
N ALA A 33 -35.36 17.75 -16.75
CA ALA A 33 -35.10 16.32 -16.57
C ALA A 33 -33.63 16.07 -16.18
N TYR A 34 -32.68 16.77 -16.80
CA TYR A 34 -31.27 16.74 -16.41
C TYR A 34 -31.05 17.23 -14.98
N GLN A 35 -31.63 18.36 -14.60
CA GLN A 35 -31.52 18.86 -13.22
C GLN A 35 -32.08 17.84 -12.21
N ARG A 36 -33.23 17.23 -12.49
CA ARG A 36 -33.76 16.16 -11.64
C ARG A 36 -32.84 14.95 -11.54
N ALA A 37 -32.19 14.55 -12.64
CA ALA A 37 -31.23 13.45 -12.62
C ALA A 37 -29.99 13.79 -11.77
N VAL A 38 -29.51 15.04 -11.84
CA VAL A 38 -28.45 15.56 -10.96
C VAL A 38 -28.90 15.58 -9.50
N ASP A 39 -30.13 15.99 -9.22
CA ASP A 39 -30.68 16.01 -7.86
C ASP A 39 -30.76 14.58 -7.28
N ILE A 40 -31.21 13.59 -8.07
CA ILE A 40 -31.22 12.17 -7.68
C ILE A 40 -29.79 11.64 -7.47
N PHE A 41 -28.84 12.03 -8.32
CA PHE A 41 -27.43 11.67 -8.14
C PHE A 41 -26.89 12.21 -6.80
N ALA A 42 -27.24 13.45 -6.45
CA ALA A 42 -26.82 14.07 -5.20
C ALA A 42 -27.41 13.38 -3.95
N THR A 43 -28.51 12.62 -4.07
CA THR A 43 -29.04 11.80 -2.97
C THR A 43 -28.34 10.46 -2.81
N GLY A 44 -27.42 10.09 -3.71
CA GLY A 44 -26.74 8.79 -3.70
C GLY A 44 -27.56 7.64 -4.30
N ASP A 45 -28.73 7.91 -4.90
CA ASP A 45 -29.51 6.87 -5.59
C ASP A 45 -28.96 6.69 -7.01
N TYR A 46 -27.76 6.11 -7.09
CA TYR A 46 -27.01 5.98 -8.34
C TYR A 46 -27.72 5.12 -9.38
N GLN A 47 -28.53 4.15 -8.95
CA GLN A 47 -29.33 3.35 -9.86
C GLN A 47 -30.39 4.21 -10.56
N LYS A 48 -31.20 4.96 -9.80
CA LYS A 48 -32.21 5.84 -10.42
C LYS A 48 -31.57 6.99 -11.20
N ALA A 49 -30.44 7.52 -10.73
CA ALA A 49 -29.69 8.55 -11.44
C ALA A 49 -29.23 8.03 -12.80
N ALA A 50 -28.61 6.85 -12.86
CA ALA A 50 -28.17 6.22 -14.10
C ALA A 50 -29.32 6.09 -15.11
N GLU A 51 -30.46 5.52 -14.68
CA GLU A 51 -31.63 5.36 -15.54
C GLU A 51 -32.21 6.70 -16.03
N ALA A 52 -32.17 7.74 -15.20
CA ALA A 52 -32.62 9.08 -15.58
C ALA A 52 -31.68 9.75 -16.59
N PHE A 53 -30.37 9.59 -16.42
CA PHE A 53 -29.37 10.09 -17.37
C PHE A 53 -29.35 9.30 -18.69
N GLU A 54 -29.54 7.98 -18.66
CA GLU A 54 -29.66 7.15 -19.86
C GLU A 54 -30.82 7.61 -20.75
N LYS A 55 -31.95 8.01 -20.16
CA LYS A 55 -33.11 8.55 -20.89
C LYS A 55 -32.84 9.90 -21.57
N LEU A 56 -31.83 10.65 -21.11
CA LEU A 56 -31.44 11.93 -21.66
C LEU A 56 -30.49 11.80 -22.86
N GLY A 57 -29.90 10.61 -23.08
CA GLY A 57 -29.00 10.34 -24.19
C GLY A 57 -27.81 11.31 -24.25
N ASP A 58 -27.64 11.97 -25.39
CA ASP A 58 -26.53 12.89 -25.67
C ASP A 58 -26.72 14.30 -25.09
N TYR A 59 -27.78 14.53 -24.30
CA TYR A 59 -27.99 15.84 -23.69
C TYR A 59 -26.92 16.11 -22.63
N GLN A 60 -26.08 17.13 -22.88
CA GLN A 60 -24.97 17.51 -21.99
C GLN A 60 -24.04 16.32 -21.65
N GLN A 61 -23.71 16.11 -20.38
CA GLN A 61 -22.83 15.04 -19.91
C GLN A 61 -23.62 13.81 -19.43
N SER A 62 -24.88 13.65 -19.83
CA SER A 62 -25.75 12.57 -19.32
C SER A 62 -25.14 11.18 -19.48
N GLY A 63 -24.54 10.88 -20.65
CA GLY A 63 -23.84 9.61 -20.85
C GLY A 63 -22.68 9.37 -19.88
N LEU A 64 -21.90 10.41 -19.54
CA LEU A 64 -20.82 10.31 -18.56
C LEU A 64 -21.37 10.14 -17.14
N TYR A 65 -22.42 10.87 -16.78
CA TYR A 65 -23.11 10.67 -15.50
C TYR A 65 -23.65 9.25 -15.35
N ALA A 66 -24.34 8.71 -16.36
CA ALA A 66 -24.84 7.35 -16.34
C ALA A 66 -23.71 6.33 -16.17
N THR A 67 -22.64 6.46 -16.96
CA THR A 67 -21.44 5.60 -16.88
C THR A 67 -20.83 5.66 -15.48
N TYR A 68 -20.65 6.86 -14.93
CA TYR A 68 -20.08 7.06 -13.61
C TYR A 68 -20.95 6.50 -12.49
N CYS A 69 -22.28 6.67 -12.57
CA CYS A 69 -23.22 6.07 -11.61
C CYS A 69 -23.15 4.54 -11.61
N ARG A 70 -23.04 3.91 -12.79
CA ARG A 70 -22.85 2.45 -12.89
C ARG A 70 -21.55 2.00 -12.23
N GLY A 71 -20.46 2.76 -12.42
CA GLY A 71 -19.20 2.54 -11.72
C GLY A 71 -19.34 2.65 -10.19
N LEU A 72 -20.05 3.68 -9.70
CA LEU A 72 -20.27 3.90 -8.26
C LEU A 72 -21.04 2.75 -7.60
N ILE A 73 -22.07 2.20 -8.24
CA ILE A 73 -22.83 1.06 -7.70
C ILE A 73 -21.89 -0.12 -7.41
N LEU A 74 -21.03 -0.46 -8.37
CA LEU A 74 -20.06 -1.56 -8.22
C LEU A 74 -18.97 -1.22 -7.19
N TYR A 75 -18.49 0.03 -7.22
CA TYR A 75 -17.48 0.53 -6.27
C TYR A 75 -17.96 0.46 -4.82
N GLU A 76 -19.20 0.87 -4.55
CA GLU A 76 -19.80 0.81 -3.20
C GLU A 76 -20.07 -0.62 -2.73
N MET A 77 -20.25 -1.56 -3.66
CA MET A 77 -20.30 -2.99 -3.37
C MET A 77 -18.91 -3.60 -3.13
N GLY A 78 -17.83 -2.84 -3.34
CA GLY A 78 -16.45 -3.32 -3.26
C GLY A 78 -16.00 -4.15 -4.48
N ASP A 79 -16.81 -4.21 -5.55
CA ASP A 79 -16.46 -4.89 -6.80
C ASP A 79 -15.65 -3.96 -7.69
N PHE A 80 -14.43 -3.65 -7.25
CA PHE A 80 -13.53 -2.70 -7.91
C PHE A 80 -13.12 -3.18 -9.31
N ALA A 81 -12.96 -4.49 -9.49
CA ALA A 81 -12.64 -5.07 -10.79
C ALA A 81 -13.77 -4.84 -11.81
N ALA A 82 -15.03 -5.03 -11.41
CA ALA A 82 -16.15 -4.72 -12.31
C ALA A 82 -16.37 -3.21 -12.50
N ALA A 83 -15.99 -2.39 -11.52
CA ALA A 83 -16.13 -0.93 -11.57
C ALA A 83 -15.08 -0.25 -12.50
N GLU A 84 -13.88 -0.83 -12.62
CA GLU A 84 -12.77 -0.31 -13.42
C GLU A 84 -13.16 0.20 -14.83
N PRO A 85 -13.82 -0.59 -15.70
CA PRO A 85 -14.14 -0.15 -17.07
C PRO A 85 -15.12 1.04 -17.14
N TYR A 86 -15.90 1.28 -16.08
CA TYR A 86 -16.77 2.45 -16.01
C TYR A 86 -15.95 3.71 -15.67
N PHE A 87 -15.03 3.61 -14.71
CA PHE A 87 -14.16 4.73 -14.36
C PHE A 87 -13.10 5.01 -15.42
N GLU A 88 -12.65 4.00 -16.17
CA GLU A 88 -11.79 4.18 -17.33
C GLU A 88 -12.42 5.13 -18.35
N LYS A 89 -13.71 4.94 -18.65
CA LYS A 89 -14.47 5.81 -19.56
C LYS A 89 -14.78 7.19 -18.96
N ALA A 90 -14.78 7.30 -17.63
CA ALA A 90 -15.13 8.51 -16.90
C ALA A 90 -13.92 9.22 -16.26
N GLN A 91 -12.68 8.95 -16.68
CA GLN A 91 -11.48 9.48 -16.00
C GLN A 91 -11.47 11.00 -15.86
N ASN A 92 -11.92 11.73 -16.89
CA ASN A 92 -11.97 13.20 -16.89
C ASN A 92 -13.27 13.77 -16.27
N PHE A 93 -14.02 12.94 -15.55
CA PHE A 93 -15.29 13.31 -14.96
C PHE A 93 -15.26 13.07 -13.45
N MET A 94 -15.37 14.16 -12.69
CA MET A 94 -15.36 14.15 -11.22
C MET A 94 -14.13 13.40 -10.66
N TYR A 95 -14.34 12.42 -9.78
CA TYR A 95 -13.28 11.58 -9.21
C TYR A 95 -12.95 10.36 -10.08
N GLY A 96 -13.37 10.34 -11.34
CA GLY A 96 -13.22 9.19 -12.22
C GLY A 96 -11.75 8.76 -12.38
N LYS A 97 -10.81 9.69 -12.49
CA LYS A 97 -9.38 9.35 -12.53
C LYS A 97 -8.92 8.64 -11.26
N SER A 98 -9.22 9.18 -10.09
CA SER A 98 -8.83 8.56 -8.81
C SER A 98 -9.47 7.19 -8.61
N ARG A 99 -10.76 7.04 -8.93
CA ARG A 99 -11.47 5.76 -8.83
C ARG A 99 -10.97 4.73 -9.84
N TYR A 100 -10.67 5.15 -11.07
CA TYR A 100 -10.03 4.30 -12.06
C TYR A 100 -8.68 3.80 -11.55
N THR A 101 -7.79 4.71 -11.13
CA THR A 101 -6.47 4.35 -10.61
C THR A 101 -6.56 3.42 -9.39
N TYR A 102 -7.54 3.62 -8.50
CA TYR A 102 -7.77 2.74 -7.36
C TYR A 102 -8.23 1.34 -7.81
N CYS A 103 -9.22 1.26 -8.71
CA CYS A 103 -9.70 -0.01 -9.24
C CYS A 103 -8.62 -0.76 -10.02
N HIS A 104 -7.84 -0.03 -10.81
CA HIS A 104 -6.74 -0.59 -11.57
C HIS A 104 -5.64 -1.17 -10.66
N ALA A 105 -5.28 -0.43 -9.60
CA ALA A 105 -4.35 -0.92 -8.58
C ALA A 105 -4.86 -2.21 -7.91
N TYR A 106 -6.16 -2.28 -7.62
CA TYR A 106 -6.79 -3.48 -7.06
C TYR A 106 -6.71 -4.68 -8.01
N VAL A 107 -6.98 -4.48 -9.31
CA VAL A 107 -6.86 -5.54 -10.33
C VAL A 107 -5.41 -6.02 -10.46
N LEU A 108 -4.44 -5.11 -10.43
CA LEU A 108 -3.01 -5.46 -10.42
C LEU A 108 -2.63 -6.26 -9.16
N GLU A 109 -3.15 -5.88 -7.98
CA GLU A 109 -2.95 -6.61 -6.73
C GLU A 109 -3.52 -8.03 -6.82
N MET A 110 -4.75 -8.20 -7.31
CA MET A 110 -5.36 -9.52 -7.54
C MET A 110 -4.55 -10.39 -8.50
N ALA A 111 -3.91 -9.76 -9.49
CA ALA A 111 -3.02 -10.43 -10.44
C ALA A 111 -1.63 -10.74 -9.86
N GLY A 112 -1.34 -10.34 -8.61
CA GLY A 112 -0.02 -10.48 -7.98
C GLY A 112 1.05 -9.54 -8.52
N SER A 113 0.66 -8.51 -9.29
CA SER A 113 1.57 -7.48 -9.81
C SER A 113 1.82 -6.40 -8.77
N PHE A 114 2.36 -6.80 -7.62
CA PHE A 114 2.46 -5.95 -6.42
C PHE A 114 3.28 -4.66 -6.63
N PRO A 115 4.42 -4.66 -7.34
CA PRO A 115 5.15 -3.40 -7.56
C PRO A 115 4.33 -2.36 -8.33
N GLN A 116 3.64 -2.77 -9.40
CA GLN A 116 2.79 -1.88 -10.19
C GLN A 116 1.54 -1.45 -9.41
N ALA A 117 0.94 -2.35 -8.63
CA ALA A 117 -0.18 -2.02 -7.76
C ALA A 117 0.22 -0.96 -6.72
N ALA A 118 1.37 -1.14 -6.07
CA ALA A 118 1.91 -0.19 -5.10
C ALA A 118 2.13 1.20 -5.71
N GLU A 119 2.70 1.29 -6.93
CA GLU A 119 2.89 2.57 -7.62
C GLU A 119 1.56 3.31 -7.85
N ASN A 120 0.54 2.60 -8.33
CA ASN A 120 -0.78 3.18 -8.55
C ASN A 120 -1.43 3.63 -7.23
N TYR A 121 -1.39 2.81 -6.19
CA TYR A 121 -1.91 3.18 -4.88
C TYR A 121 -1.16 4.38 -4.26
N LEU A 122 0.17 4.44 -4.36
CA LEU A 122 0.96 5.59 -3.88
C LEU A 122 0.60 6.88 -4.63
N SER A 123 0.34 6.81 -5.94
CA SER A 123 -0.03 7.97 -6.74
C SER A 123 -1.34 8.64 -6.30
N LEU A 124 -2.18 7.92 -5.57
CA LEU A 124 -3.45 8.40 -5.05
C LEU A 124 -3.33 9.20 -3.74
N GLY A 125 -2.17 9.16 -3.06
CA GLY A 125 -1.98 9.82 -1.78
C GLY A 125 -2.97 9.30 -0.73
N GLN A 126 -3.71 10.20 -0.07
CA GLN A 126 -4.64 9.87 1.03
C GLN A 126 -6.05 9.46 0.54
N TYR A 127 -6.18 8.99 -0.70
CA TYR A 127 -7.46 8.54 -1.22
C TYR A 127 -7.84 7.19 -0.58
N GLU A 128 -8.90 7.20 0.22
CA GLU A 128 -9.42 6.01 0.90
C GLU A 128 -8.32 5.28 1.69
N ASN A 129 -8.17 3.97 1.51
CA ASN A 129 -7.13 3.15 2.13
C ASN A 129 -5.94 2.88 1.19
N ALA A 130 -5.77 3.67 0.12
CA ALA A 130 -4.66 3.51 -0.82
C ALA A 130 -3.27 3.50 -0.14
N PRO A 131 -2.98 4.32 0.90
CA PRO A 131 -1.72 4.20 1.62
C PRO A 131 -1.49 2.81 2.22
N GLN A 132 -2.50 2.21 2.84
CA GLN A 132 -2.39 0.87 3.44
C GLN A 132 -2.29 -0.22 2.36
N ALA A 133 -3.04 -0.11 1.27
CA ALA A 133 -2.98 -1.02 0.12
C ALA A 133 -1.61 -0.98 -0.57
N ALA A 134 -1.02 0.21 -0.71
CA ALA A 134 0.35 0.37 -1.19
C ALA A 134 1.36 -0.34 -0.29
N GLN A 135 1.27 -0.15 1.03
CA GLN A 135 2.15 -0.83 1.98
C GLN A 135 1.98 -2.35 1.94
N TYR A 136 0.75 -2.84 1.77
CA TYR A 136 0.49 -4.26 1.58
C TYR A 136 1.20 -4.81 0.34
N CYS A 137 1.06 -4.14 -0.80
CA CYS A 137 1.71 -4.52 -2.04
C CYS A 137 3.25 -4.47 -1.92
N LEU A 138 3.81 -3.43 -1.30
CA LEU A 138 5.25 -3.35 -1.02
C LEU A 138 5.71 -4.51 -0.13
N ALA A 139 4.93 -4.86 0.89
CA ALA A 139 5.23 -5.97 1.78
C ALA A 139 5.24 -7.32 1.04
N ARG A 140 4.25 -7.55 0.16
CA ARG A 140 4.17 -8.75 -0.68
C ARG A 140 5.37 -8.88 -1.62
N ALA A 141 5.75 -7.79 -2.31
CA ALA A 141 6.91 -7.80 -3.18
C ALA A 141 8.22 -8.05 -2.41
N ALA A 142 8.36 -7.46 -1.22
CA ALA A 142 9.52 -7.67 -0.36
C ALA A 142 9.58 -9.09 0.22
N GLU A 143 8.44 -9.67 0.60
CA GLU A 143 8.34 -11.07 1.05
C GLU A 143 8.79 -12.04 -0.04
N ASP A 144 8.31 -11.87 -1.28
CA ASP A 144 8.71 -12.70 -2.43
C ASP A 144 10.21 -12.58 -2.72
N ALA A 145 10.79 -11.41 -2.49
CA ALA A 145 12.23 -11.15 -2.63
C ALA A 145 13.06 -11.60 -1.42
N LYS A 146 12.43 -12.08 -0.33
CA LYS A 146 13.05 -12.34 0.97
C LYS A 146 13.76 -11.12 1.58
N ASP A 147 13.33 -9.92 1.22
CA ASP A 147 13.71 -8.69 1.90
C ASP A 147 12.86 -8.55 3.17
N TYR A 148 13.23 -9.33 4.18
CA TYR A 148 12.51 -9.43 5.43
C TYR A 148 12.43 -8.10 6.20
N GLU A 149 13.44 -7.24 6.07
CA GLU A 149 13.43 -5.95 6.75
C GLU A 149 12.34 -5.04 6.18
N THR A 150 12.29 -4.90 4.86
CA THR A 150 11.24 -4.13 4.19
C THR A 150 9.88 -4.76 4.41
N ALA A 151 9.77 -6.08 4.30
CA ALA A 151 8.50 -6.78 4.47
C ALA A 151 7.92 -6.60 5.88
N LEU A 152 8.72 -6.74 6.94
CA LEU A 152 8.26 -6.54 8.32
C LEU A 152 7.74 -5.11 8.55
N TYR A 153 8.46 -4.10 8.03
CA TYR A 153 8.05 -2.71 8.17
C TYR A 153 6.74 -2.43 7.41
N ALA A 154 6.68 -2.86 6.14
CA ALA A 154 5.54 -2.60 5.27
C ALA A 154 4.27 -3.33 5.74
N TYR A 155 4.38 -4.58 6.23
CA TYR A 155 3.22 -5.28 6.80
C TYR A 155 2.67 -4.61 8.06
N ARG A 156 3.54 -4.08 8.94
CA ARG A 156 3.10 -3.30 10.09
C ARG A 156 2.36 -2.03 9.67
N ALA A 157 2.83 -1.35 8.61
CA ALA A 157 2.16 -0.19 8.05
C ALA A 157 0.83 -0.53 7.34
N ALA A 158 0.65 -1.80 6.96
CA ALA A 158 -0.57 -2.33 6.34
C ALA A 158 -1.54 -3.01 7.32
N ALA A 159 -1.37 -2.88 8.64
CA ALA A 159 -2.05 -3.66 9.69
C ALA A 159 -3.61 -3.64 9.71
N GLY A 160 -4.26 -2.90 8.81
CA GLY A 160 -5.72 -2.88 8.63
C GLY A 160 -6.17 -3.24 7.21
N TYR A 161 -5.30 -3.79 6.37
CA TYR A 161 -5.58 -4.09 4.97
C TYR A 161 -5.49 -5.59 4.70
N SER A 162 -6.58 -6.18 4.17
CA SER A 162 -6.63 -7.57 3.70
C SER A 162 -6.11 -8.57 4.76
N ASP A 163 -5.27 -9.54 4.36
CA ASP A 163 -4.62 -10.54 5.21
C ASP A 163 -3.27 -10.07 5.79
N ALA A 164 -2.96 -8.77 5.76
CA ALA A 164 -1.68 -8.23 6.22
C ALA A 164 -1.30 -8.65 7.66
N PRO A 165 -2.20 -8.64 8.66
CA PRO A 165 -1.85 -9.09 10.01
C PRO A 165 -1.44 -10.57 10.05
N THR A 166 -2.18 -11.45 9.38
CA THR A 166 -1.85 -12.88 9.32
C THR A 166 -0.54 -13.13 8.58
N ARG A 167 -0.26 -12.38 7.51
CA ARG A 167 1.04 -12.44 6.83
C ARG A 167 2.18 -11.92 7.69
N LEU A 168 1.96 -10.86 8.46
CA LEU A 168 2.95 -10.36 9.41
C LEU A 168 3.31 -11.43 10.44
N ASP A 169 2.32 -12.11 11.04
CA ASP A 169 2.55 -13.17 12.03
C ASP A 169 3.38 -14.33 11.43
N ASN A 170 3.01 -14.78 10.21
CA ASN A 170 3.75 -15.81 9.50
C ASN A 170 5.18 -15.36 9.14
N LEU A 171 5.35 -14.11 8.72
CA LEU A 171 6.64 -13.53 8.40
C LEU A 171 7.52 -13.44 9.65
N GLN A 172 6.98 -13.04 10.80
CA GLN A 172 7.74 -12.98 12.06
C GLN A 172 8.29 -14.36 12.44
N THR A 173 7.53 -15.44 12.22
CA THR A 173 8.03 -16.82 12.37
C THR A 173 9.23 -17.09 11.45
N GLN A 174 9.09 -16.81 10.15
CA GLN A 174 10.16 -17.04 9.18
C GLN A 174 11.42 -16.23 9.49
N VAL A 175 11.26 -14.99 9.93
CA VAL A 175 12.39 -14.12 10.29
C VAL A 175 13.05 -14.58 11.58
N TYR A 176 12.29 -15.12 12.53
CA TYR A 176 12.84 -15.69 13.76
C TYR A 176 13.72 -16.91 13.46
N ASP A 177 13.24 -17.82 12.62
CA ASP A 177 14.00 -19.00 12.20
C ASP A 177 15.28 -18.59 11.44
N TYR A 178 15.16 -17.60 10.56
CA TYR A 178 16.31 -17.05 9.83
C TYR A 178 17.33 -16.36 10.75
N ALA A 179 16.88 -15.58 11.73
CA ALA A 179 17.75 -14.95 12.73
C ALA A 179 18.48 -16.00 13.58
N THR A 180 17.81 -17.11 13.89
CA THR A 180 18.39 -18.25 14.60
C THR A 180 19.48 -18.93 13.76
N GLN A 181 19.23 -19.17 12.48
CA GLN A 181 20.24 -19.70 11.55
C GLN A 181 21.46 -18.77 11.46
N LEU A 182 21.25 -17.46 11.32
CA LEU A 182 22.35 -16.49 11.32
C LEU A 182 23.17 -16.55 12.61
N LYS A 183 22.53 -16.77 13.76
CA LYS A 183 23.21 -16.94 15.05
C LYS A 183 24.06 -18.22 15.07
N GLU A 184 23.54 -19.34 14.56
CA GLU A 184 24.27 -20.61 14.45
C GLU A 184 25.49 -20.50 13.52
N GLU A 185 25.38 -19.71 12.46
CA GLU A 185 26.46 -19.35 11.54
C GLU A 185 27.43 -18.30 12.13
N GLN A 186 27.24 -17.89 13.39
CA GLN A 186 28.04 -16.87 14.09
C GLN A 186 28.00 -15.48 13.43
N LEU A 187 27.00 -15.22 12.60
CA LEU A 187 26.73 -13.92 11.99
C LEU A 187 25.93 -13.04 12.96
N TYR A 188 26.49 -12.81 14.14
CA TYR A 188 25.81 -12.21 15.29
C TYR A 188 25.28 -10.80 15.03
N GLU A 189 25.95 -9.98 14.21
CA GLU A 189 25.44 -8.64 13.88
C GLU A 189 24.13 -8.70 13.09
N ARG A 190 24.05 -9.62 12.12
CA ARG A 190 22.85 -9.82 11.31
C ARG A 190 21.74 -10.45 12.13
N ALA A 191 22.06 -11.46 12.94
CA ALA A 191 21.10 -12.06 13.87
C ALA A 191 20.54 -11.03 14.86
N LEU A 192 21.42 -10.22 15.47
CA LEU A 192 21.04 -9.13 16.39
C LEU A 192 20.07 -8.15 15.73
N ASN A 193 20.31 -7.75 14.48
CA ASN A 193 19.44 -6.86 13.74
C ASN A 193 18.00 -7.43 13.63
N PHE A 194 17.87 -8.69 13.20
CA PHE A 194 16.54 -9.31 13.04
C PHE A 194 15.85 -9.56 14.38
N PHE A 195 16.55 -10.10 15.38
CA PHE A 195 15.97 -10.27 16.72
C PHE A 195 15.52 -8.94 17.34
N THR A 196 16.26 -7.85 17.11
CA THR A 196 15.86 -6.51 17.55
C THR A 196 14.57 -6.04 16.85
N LYS A 197 14.45 -6.27 15.54
CA LYS A 197 13.24 -5.92 14.78
C LYS A 197 12.03 -6.75 15.17
N LEU A 198 12.24 -7.99 15.62
CA LEU A 198 11.20 -8.88 16.12
C LEU A 198 10.68 -8.49 17.50
N GLY A 199 11.50 -7.83 18.32
CA GLY A 199 11.08 -7.28 19.62
C GLY A 199 10.63 -8.38 20.59
N ASP A 200 9.36 -8.32 21.02
CA ASP A 200 8.77 -9.28 21.97
C ASP A 200 8.26 -10.57 21.32
N TYR A 201 8.54 -10.79 20.03
CA TYR A 201 8.17 -12.03 19.36
C TYR A 201 9.01 -13.20 19.89
N TYR A 202 8.34 -14.20 20.50
CA TYR A 202 8.99 -15.27 21.27
C TYR A 202 10.02 -14.72 22.27
N ASP A 203 11.25 -15.22 22.26
CA ASP A 203 12.37 -14.80 23.09
C ASP A 203 13.36 -13.91 22.32
N SER A 204 12.93 -13.28 21.22
CA SER A 204 13.82 -12.47 20.36
C SER A 204 14.61 -11.42 21.13
N ALA A 205 14.02 -10.76 22.12
CA ALA A 205 14.74 -9.81 22.99
C ALA A 205 15.90 -10.46 23.76
N ALA A 206 15.73 -11.71 24.24
CA ALA A 206 16.79 -12.46 24.90
C ALA A 206 17.86 -12.92 23.89
N GLN A 207 17.44 -13.39 22.71
CA GLN A 207 18.34 -13.78 21.62
C GLN A 207 19.19 -12.60 21.11
N ALA A 208 18.61 -11.40 21.02
CA ALA A 208 19.33 -10.17 20.70
C ALA A 208 20.41 -9.87 21.75
N LYS A 209 20.08 -10.00 23.05
CA LYS A 209 21.06 -9.84 24.13
C LYS A 209 22.19 -10.86 24.01
N GLU A 210 21.88 -12.12 23.76
CA GLU A 210 22.88 -13.18 23.56
C GLU A 210 23.82 -12.85 22.40
N CYS A 211 23.28 -12.47 21.23
CA CYS A 211 24.08 -12.06 20.07
C CYS A 211 25.01 -10.88 20.40
N LYS A 212 24.50 -9.89 21.16
CA LYS A 212 25.31 -8.75 21.60
C LYS A 212 26.48 -9.16 22.51
N GLU A 213 26.26 -10.12 23.41
CA GLU A 213 27.34 -10.65 24.26
C GLU A 213 28.38 -11.44 23.46
N HIS A 214 27.96 -12.19 22.44
CA HIS A 214 28.90 -12.83 21.51
C HIS A 214 29.76 -11.83 20.74
N LEU A 215 29.16 -10.74 20.23
CA LEU A 215 29.90 -9.66 19.56
C LEU A 215 30.91 -9.00 20.49
N ARG A 216 30.51 -8.69 21.72
CA ARG A 216 31.42 -8.11 22.73
C ARG A 216 32.61 -9.03 23.01
N ARG A 217 32.37 -10.35 23.09
CA ARG A 217 33.44 -11.33 23.24
C ARG A 217 34.41 -11.34 22.07
N GLN A 218 33.91 -11.36 20.84
CA GLN A 218 34.75 -11.32 19.63
C GLN A 218 35.59 -10.04 19.57
N LEU A 219 35.00 -8.89 19.90
CA LEU A 219 35.72 -7.62 19.98
C LEU A 219 36.78 -7.62 21.08
N TYR A 220 36.50 -8.25 22.22
CA TYR A 220 37.46 -8.37 23.32
C TYR A 220 38.64 -9.25 22.94
N GLU A 221 38.40 -10.43 22.36
CA GLU A 221 39.44 -11.33 21.87
C GLU A 221 40.30 -10.65 20.79
N ALA A 222 39.68 -9.84 19.91
CA ALA A 222 40.40 -9.03 18.94
C ALA A 222 41.28 -7.96 19.60
N ALA A 223 40.79 -7.29 20.65
CA ALA A 223 41.57 -6.32 21.43
C ALA A 223 42.78 -6.98 22.11
N GLU A 224 42.64 -8.19 22.63
CA GLU A 224 43.76 -8.97 23.17
C GLU A 224 44.79 -9.33 22.10
N SER A 225 44.35 -9.72 20.89
CA SER A 225 45.26 -9.98 19.77
C SER A 225 46.06 -8.73 19.39
N LEU A 226 45.39 -7.57 19.28
CA LEU A 226 46.04 -6.28 19.00
C LEU A 226 47.09 -5.93 20.05
N GLU A 227 46.79 -6.17 21.33
CA GLU A 227 47.75 -5.92 22.40
C GLU A 227 48.97 -6.86 22.31
N ASN A 228 48.74 -8.15 22.06
CA ASN A 228 49.79 -9.15 21.90
C ASN A 228 50.69 -8.87 20.69
N GLU A 229 50.14 -8.28 19.64
CA GLU A 229 50.86 -7.80 18.45
C GLU A 229 51.64 -6.49 18.71
N GLY A 230 51.49 -5.86 19.88
CA GLY A 230 52.11 -4.59 20.24
C GLY A 230 51.43 -3.37 19.63
N ARG A 231 50.25 -3.53 19.03
CA ARG A 231 49.43 -2.45 18.44
C ARG A 231 48.61 -1.74 19.53
N LEU A 232 49.33 -1.17 20.49
CA LEU A 232 48.76 -0.71 21.77
C LEU A 232 47.68 0.36 21.61
N GLN A 233 47.82 1.27 20.63
CA GLN A 233 46.82 2.31 20.36
C GLN A 233 45.48 1.70 19.91
N GLU A 234 45.53 0.72 19.01
CA GLU A 234 44.32 0.07 18.48
C GLU A 234 43.68 -0.83 19.54
N ALA A 235 44.50 -1.53 20.34
CA ALA A 235 44.02 -2.29 21.49
C ALA A 235 43.33 -1.38 22.53
N TYR A 236 43.91 -0.20 22.81
CA TYR A 236 43.32 0.79 23.70
C TYR A 236 41.94 1.22 23.22
N GLU A 237 41.82 1.61 21.94
CA GLU A 237 40.54 2.01 21.35
C GLU A 237 39.50 0.89 21.38
N ALA A 238 39.92 -0.35 21.10
CA ALA A 238 39.05 -1.52 21.14
C ALA A 238 38.54 -1.83 22.56
N PHE A 239 39.42 -1.88 23.56
CA PHE A 239 39.01 -2.08 24.96
C PHE A 239 38.15 -0.94 25.50
N ARG A 240 38.46 0.31 25.14
CA ARG A 240 37.65 1.48 25.50
C ARG A 240 36.23 1.38 24.96
N GLY A 241 36.06 0.85 23.75
CA GLY A 241 34.75 0.60 23.12
C GLY A 241 33.93 -0.51 23.80
N LEU A 242 34.54 -1.31 24.67
CA LEU A 242 33.93 -2.45 25.38
C LEU A 242 33.54 -2.11 26.83
N SER A 243 33.14 -0.86 27.09
CA SER A 243 32.71 -0.43 28.44
C SER A 243 31.66 -1.36 29.06
N GLY A 244 31.89 -1.73 30.31
CA GLY A 244 31.03 -2.65 31.08
C GLY A 244 31.12 -4.12 30.66
N TYR A 245 32.09 -4.52 29.83
CA TYR A 245 32.33 -5.91 29.44
C TYR A 245 33.66 -6.42 29.99
N SER A 246 33.62 -7.50 30.79
CA SER A 246 34.79 -8.09 31.45
C SER A 246 35.61 -7.03 32.24
N ASP A 247 36.92 -7.03 32.09
CA ASP A 247 37.93 -6.10 32.61
C ASP A 247 38.42 -5.09 31.54
N ALA A 248 37.67 -4.91 30.45
CA ALA A 248 38.08 -4.07 29.32
C ALA A 248 38.40 -2.63 29.73
N GLU A 249 37.68 -2.07 30.70
CA GLU A 249 37.94 -0.73 31.21
C GLU A 249 39.31 -0.63 31.90
N THR A 250 39.66 -1.62 32.73
CA THR A 250 40.98 -1.70 33.36
C THR A 250 42.09 -1.85 32.33
N ARG A 251 41.91 -2.72 31.33
CA ARG A 251 42.86 -2.90 30.22
C ARG A 251 43.05 -1.62 29.41
N ALA A 252 41.98 -0.87 29.16
CA ALA A 252 42.06 0.42 28.48
C ALA A 252 42.87 1.44 29.30
N GLN A 253 42.68 1.51 30.63
CA GLN A 253 43.43 2.42 31.50
C GLN A 253 44.93 2.08 31.54
N GLU A 254 45.28 0.79 31.61
CA GLU A 254 46.67 0.33 31.59
C GLU A 254 47.38 0.69 30.27
N LEU A 255 46.70 0.49 29.13
CA LEU A 255 47.21 0.85 27.81
C LEU A 255 47.34 2.38 27.66
N ALA A 256 46.38 3.16 28.15
CA ALA A 256 46.47 4.62 28.16
C ALA A 256 47.73 5.10 28.90
N GLY A 257 48.05 4.51 30.06
CA GLY A 257 49.26 4.82 30.81
C GLY A 257 50.55 4.49 30.04
N ARG A 258 50.58 3.36 29.32
CA ARG A 258 51.72 2.98 28.45
C ARG A 258 51.88 3.90 27.25
N LEU A 259 50.78 4.46 26.74
CA LEU A 259 50.74 5.35 25.58
C LEU A 259 50.90 6.83 25.96
N GLY A 260 50.84 7.19 27.24
CA GLY A 260 50.85 8.57 27.70
C GLY A 260 49.55 9.33 27.38
N ILE A 261 48.43 8.63 27.20
CA ILE A 261 47.12 9.22 26.97
C ILE A 261 46.54 9.65 28.32
N PRO A 262 46.13 10.92 28.50
CA PRO A 262 45.49 11.37 29.75
C PRO A 262 44.15 10.65 29.95
N LEU A 263 43.92 10.17 31.17
CA LEU A 263 42.63 9.58 31.57
C LEU A 263 41.62 10.70 31.81
N GLU A 264 40.44 10.63 31.19
CA GLU A 264 39.33 11.52 31.50
C GLU A 264 38.81 11.16 32.91
N GLU A 265 38.90 12.08 33.86
CA GLU A 265 38.29 11.92 35.18
C GLU A 265 36.76 11.91 35.04
N PRO A 266 36.03 11.03 35.75
CA PRO A 266 34.57 11.03 35.67
C PRO A 266 34.02 12.37 36.17
N GLU A 267 33.19 13.02 35.36
CA GLU A 267 32.41 14.19 35.79
C GLU A 267 31.49 13.78 36.95
N GLU A 268 31.68 14.42 38.11
CA GLU A 268 30.92 14.20 39.36
C GLU A 268 29.42 14.54 39.25
#